data_AF-F3CH68-F1
#
_entry.id   AF-F3CH68-F1
#
_cell.length_a   1.000
_cell.length_b   1.000
_cell.length_c   1.000
_cell.angle_alpha   90.00
_cell.angle_beta   90.00
_cell.angle_gamma   90.00
#
_symmetry.space_group_name_H-M   'P 1'
#
loop_
_entity.id
_entity.type
_entity.pdbx_description
1 polymer ?
#
loop_
_entity_poly.entity_id
_entity_poly.type
_entity_poly.pdbx_seq_one_letter_code
_entity_poly.pdbx_strand_id
1 'polypeptide(L)' 'KEGAQGNSRLVYRTLEDLDTIRYAASKARRGVVVGGGLLGLEAANALKSLGLEAHVVE' A
#
# COMPACT_ATOMS: atom_id res chain seq x y z
N LYS A 1 -10.18 9.85 9.32
CA LYS A 1 -8.78 10.30 9.14
C LYS A 1 -8.47 10.10 7.67
N GLU A 2 -8.78 11.13 6.90
CA GLU A 2 -8.67 11.11 5.45
C GLU A 2 -7.22 10.98 5.02
N GLY A 3 -7.02 10.30 3.92
CA GLY A 3 -5.70 10.14 3.38
C GLY A 3 -5.16 11.38 2.66
N ALA A 4 -3.83 11.55 2.56
CA ALA A 4 -3.15 12.41 1.58
C ALA A 4 -3.75 12.34 0.18
N GLN A 5 -3.72 13.50 -0.49
CA GLN A 5 -4.45 13.75 -1.72
C GLN A 5 -3.68 13.23 -2.95
N GLY A 6 -4.41 12.62 -3.88
CA GLY A 6 -3.90 11.99 -5.09
C GLY A 6 -4.51 10.60 -5.33
N ASN A 7 -4.64 10.18 -6.59
CA ASN A 7 -5.37 8.96 -6.97
C ASN A 7 -4.73 7.63 -6.49
N SER A 8 -3.50 7.69 -5.96
CA SER A 8 -2.76 6.51 -5.49
C SER A 8 -2.60 6.46 -3.98
N ARG A 9 -3.40 7.21 -3.23
CA ARG A 9 -3.49 7.01 -1.80
C ARG A 9 -4.63 6.07 -1.46
N LEU A 10 -4.24 4.92 -0.96
CA LEU A 10 -5.15 3.84 -0.63
C LEU A 10 -5.08 3.55 0.87
N VAL A 11 -6.21 3.15 1.42
CA VAL A 11 -6.30 2.65 2.79
C VAL A 11 -6.21 1.14 2.73
N TYR A 12 -5.69 0.51 3.79
CA TYR A 12 -5.70 -0.94 3.92
C TYR A 12 -6.56 -1.32 5.12
N ARG A 13 -7.87 -1.48 4.90
CA ARG A 13 -8.85 -1.77 5.96
C ARG A 13 -9.90 -2.80 5.56
N THR A 14 -10.45 -2.73 4.36
CA THR A 14 -11.46 -3.68 3.87
C THR A 14 -10.91 -4.62 2.81
N LEU A 15 -11.72 -5.58 2.36
CA LEU A 15 -11.36 -6.42 1.22
C LEU A 15 -11.41 -5.62 -0.10
N GLU A 16 -12.34 -4.66 -0.26
CA GLU A 16 -12.38 -3.83 -1.47
C GLU A 16 -11.15 -2.94 -1.61
N ASP A 17 -10.58 -2.49 -0.49
CA ASP A 17 -9.31 -1.75 -0.47
C ASP A 17 -8.18 -2.56 -1.14
N LEU A 18 -8.14 -3.89 -0.91
CA LEU A 18 -7.11 -4.76 -1.46
C LEU A 18 -7.14 -4.82 -2.99
N ASP A 19 -8.34 -4.86 -3.58
CA ASP A 19 -8.47 -4.88 -5.03
C ASP A 19 -8.00 -3.56 -5.67
N THR A 20 -8.29 -2.44 -5.00
CA THR A 20 -7.78 -1.13 -5.41
C THR A 20 -6.26 -1.06 -5.30
N ILE A 21 -5.68 -1.62 -4.23
CA ILE A 21 -4.22 -1.70 -4.03
C ILE A 21 -3.57 -2.56 -5.11
N ARG A 22 -4.11 -3.74 -5.41
CA ARG A 22 -3.60 -4.63 -6.46
C ARG A 22 -3.63 -3.96 -7.83
N TYR A 23 -4.74 -3.30 -8.17
CA TYR A 23 -4.87 -2.58 -9.43
C TYR A 23 -3.85 -1.45 -9.54
N ALA A 24 -3.69 -0.64 -8.49
CA ALA A 24 -2.68 0.42 -8.48
C ALA A 24 -1.25 -0.15 -8.56
N ALA A 25 -0.98 -1.24 -7.83
CA ALA A 25 0.30 -1.93 -7.81
C ALA A 25 0.72 -2.44 -9.20
N SER A 26 -0.23 -2.98 -9.99
CA SER A 26 0.06 -3.47 -11.35
C SER A 26 0.59 -2.41 -12.31
N LYS A 27 0.42 -1.13 -11.99
CA LYS A 27 0.87 0.02 -12.80
C LYS A 27 2.03 0.79 -12.16
N ALA A 28 2.56 0.29 -11.04
CA ALA A 28 3.56 0.98 -10.25
C ALA A 28 4.83 0.14 -10.11
N ARG A 29 5.97 0.82 -9.97
CA ARG A 29 7.27 0.20 -9.69
C ARG A 29 7.62 0.24 -8.19
N ARG A 30 7.07 1.22 -7.48
CA ARG A 30 7.41 1.55 -6.09
C ARG A 30 6.14 1.77 -5.29
N GLY A 31 6.16 1.38 -4.02
CA GLY A 31 5.08 1.64 -3.07
C GLY A 31 5.64 2.09 -1.73
N VAL A 32 4.94 3.01 -1.07
CA VAL A 32 5.30 3.49 0.27
C VAL A 32 4.18 3.14 1.22
N VAL A 33 4.52 2.52 2.35
CA VAL A 33 3.62 2.28 3.47
C VAL A 33 3.91 3.28 4.56
N VAL A 34 2.85 3.95 5.03
CA VAL A 34 2.94 4.94 6.11
C VAL A 34 2.47 4.28 7.41
N GLY A 35 3.39 4.12 8.36
CA GLY A 35 3.25 3.41 9.63
C GLY A 35 3.88 2.01 9.57
N GLY A 36 4.74 1.68 10.52
CA GLY A 36 5.45 0.38 10.63
C GLY A 36 4.98 -0.49 11.80
N GLY A 37 3.75 -0.28 12.28
CA GLY A 37 3.05 -1.29 13.07
C GLY A 37 2.80 -2.58 12.26
N LEU A 38 2.27 -3.63 12.92
CA LEU A 38 2.08 -4.96 12.32
C LEU A 38 1.42 -4.91 10.93
N LEU A 39 0.26 -4.27 10.82
CA LEU A 39 -0.47 -4.15 9.56
C LEU A 39 0.34 -3.40 8.48
N GLY A 40 1.15 -2.42 8.88
CA GLY A 40 2.02 -1.68 7.95
C GLY A 40 3.13 -2.56 7.39
N LEU A 41 3.76 -3.39 8.22
CA LEU A 41 4.76 -4.35 7.76
C LEU A 41 4.14 -5.45 6.88
N GLU A 42 2.93 -5.91 7.20
CA GLU A 42 2.17 -6.83 6.35
C GLU A 42 1.84 -6.19 4.99
N ALA A 43 1.42 -4.92 4.97
CA ALA A 43 1.19 -4.17 3.75
C ALA A 43 2.46 -4.06 2.89
N ALA A 44 3.60 -3.77 3.53
CA ALA A 44 4.88 -3.65 2.84
C ALA A 44 5.31 -4.99 2.22
N ASN A 45 5.08 -6.10 2.95
CA ASN A 45 5.33 -7.44 2.42
C ASN A 45 4.39 -7.79 1.25
N ALA A 46 3.13 -7.38 1.32
CA ALA A 46 2.17 -7.57 0.22
C ALA A 46 2.62 -6.81 -1.04
N LEU A 47 3.07 -5.56 -0.91
CA LEU A 47 3.61 -4.79 -2.04
C LEU A 47 4.84 -5.46 -2.66
N LYS A 48 5.76 -6.00 -1.84
CA LYS A 48 6.90 -6.79 -2.34
C LYS A 48 6.45 -8.04 -3.09
N SER A 49 5.47 -8.76 -2.55
CA SER A 49 4.89 -9.95 -3.19
C SER A 49 4.20 -9.63 -4.52
N LEU A 50 3.71 -8.40 -4.70
CA LEU A 50 3.16 -7.87 -5.95
C LEU A 50 4.23 -7.36 -6.92
N GLY A 51 5.52 -7.46 -6.58
CA GLY A 51 6.65 -7.08 -7.43
C GLY A 51 7.11 -5.62 -7.29
N LEU A 52 6.63 -4.89 -6.29
CA LEU A 52 7.02 -3.50 -6.08
C LEU A 52 8.23 -3.38 -5.16
N GLU A 53 9.03 -2.35 -5.41
CA GLU A 53 9.99 -1.84 -4.43
C GLU A 53 9.22 -1.15 -3.30
N ALA A 54 9.13 -1.79 -2.13
CA ALA A 54 8.35 -1.29 -1.00
C ALA A 54 9.23 -0.60 0.06
N HIS A 55 8.78 0.57 0.51
CA HIS A 55 9.41 1.35 1.58
C HIS A 55 8.41 1.60 2.72
N VAL A 56 8.87 1.54 3.96
CA VAL A 56 8.07 1.88 5.14
C VAL A 56 8.59 3.19 5.71
N VAL A 57 7.69 4.11 6.01
CA VAL A 57 8.00 5.38 6.71
C VAL A 57 7.19 5.45 8.00
N GLU A 58 7.81 5.95 9.07
CA GLU A 58 7.20 6.12 10.40
C GLU A 58 7.27 7.57 10.87
#